data_AF-A0A135SPZ0-F1
#
_entry.id   AF-A0A135SPZ0-F1
#
_cell.length_a   1.000
_cell.length_b   1.000
_cell.length_c   1.000
_cell.angle_alpha   90.00
_cell.angle_beta   90.00
_cell.angle_gamma   90.00
#
_symmetry.space_group_name_H-M   'P 1'
#
loop_
_entity.id
_entity.type
_entity.pdbx_description
1 polymer ?
#
loop_
_entity_poly.entity_id
_entity_poly.type
_entity_poly.pdbx_seq_one_letter_code
_entity_poly.pdbx_strand_id
1 'polypeptide(L)'
;MAVLNIVEASIENLQNALTSGSITSVELVARLLRSMSTYDCRGLALNSIPILNNTLFEQAAKSDERRASEVIPTGIPCMVKDSYKVKGMVAATGSPAFEHLVSNEDAFLVKLIQDAGGVLIGRTNMPAMACGGMQRGIWGRAENPYNPDYLAAAFASGSSNGSAVSTAASFAAFGLGGETDLFIQSRQLAVVSNMRRTSTSYQKHEDMLTLLDVIAAPDPVAKGDLWREQSSVQLPQPWGDRPASFQDLASSDSLSGLRIAVPEIFLGGPVPEGAKPVHTSQAVI
;
A
#
# COMPACT_ATOMS: atom_id res chain seq x y z
N MET A 1 0.60 22.21 23.89
CA MET A 1 0.29 20.97 23.14
C MET A 1 1.58 20.49 22.48
N ALA A 2 1.89 19.20 22.55
CA ALA A 2 3.05 18.65 21.84
C ALA A 2 2.83 18.79 20.33
N VAL A 3 3.85 19.20 19.58
CA VAL A 3 3.78 19.31 18.12
C VAL A 3 3.65 17.90 17.54
N LEU A 4 2.58 17.63 16.77
CA LEU A 4 2.43 16.36 16.05
C LEU A 4 3.62 16.18 15.10
N ASN A 5 4.39 15.12 15.30
CA ASN A 5 5.33 14.63 14.30
C ASN A 5 4.60 13.69 13.35
N ILE A 6 4.53 14.04 12.07
CA ILE A 6 3.87 13.22 11.05
C ILE A 6 4.72 12.03 10.59
N VAL A 7 6.02 12.04 10.88
CA VAL A 7 6.94 10.94 10.56
C VAL A 7 6.69 9.80 11.57
N GLU A 8 6.43 8.59 11.07
CA GLU A 8 6.02 7.42 11.86
C GLU A 8 4.75 7.62 12.72
N ALA A 9 3.89 8.60 12.40
CA ALA A 9 2.60 8.72 13.06
C ALA A 9 1.68 7.56 12.65
N SER A 10 1.10 6.86 13.63
CA SER A 10 0.03 5.88 13.37
C SER A 10 -1.22 6.56 12.82
N ILE A 11 -2.11 5.76 12.22
CA ILE A 11 -3.44 6.22 11.79
C ILE A 11 -4.19 6.80 12.98
N GLU A 12 -4.13 6.16 14.16
CA GLU A 12 -4.75 6.66 15.39
C GLU A 12 -4.20 8.06 15.78
N ASN A 13 -2.88 8.24 15.77
CA ASN A 13 -2.26 9.54 16.09
C ASN A 13 -2.74 10.63 15.14
N LEU A 14 -2.82 10.31 13.84
CA LEU A 14 -3.33 11.23 12.82
C LEU A 14 -4.81 11.52 13.03
N GLN A 15 -5.65 10.50 13.26
CA GLN A 15 -7.08 10.65 13.53
C GLN A 15 -7.34 11.50 14.77
N ASN A 16 -6.58 11.32 15.85
CA ASN A 16 -6.69 12.12 17.08
C ASN A 16 -6.31 13.59 16.84
N ALA A 17 -5.23 13.83 16.10
CA ALA A 17 -4.83 15.20 15.75
C ALA A 17 -5.85 15.90 14.84
N LEU A 18 -6.41 15.15 13.89
CA LEU A 18 -7.44 15.58 12.96
C LEU A 18 -8.78 15.87 13.66
N THR A 19 -9.18 15.02 14.62
CA THR A 19 -10.42 15.18 15.40
C THR A 19 -10.33 16.30 16.42
N SER A 20 -9.16 16.48 17.04
CA SER A 20 -8.94 17.59 17.99
C SER A 20 -8.76 18.96 17.33
N GLY A 21 -8.66 19.02 15.99
CA GLY A 21 -8.35 20.24 15.26
C GLY A 21 -6.90 20.72 15.42
N SER A 22 -6.00 19.87 15.94
CA SER A 22 -4.57 20.17 16.05
C SER A 22 -3.88 20.29 14.68
N ILE A 23 -4.47 19.66 13.65
CA ILE A 23 -4.08 19.75 12.25
C ILE A 23 -5.32 19.54 11.38
N THR A 24 -5.39 20.17 10.21
CA THR A 24 -6.41 19.88 9.19
C THR A 24 -5.89 18.86 8.18
N SER A 25 -6.79 18.21 7.44
CA SER A 25 -6.41 17.28 6.37
C SER A 25 -5.65 18.03 5.27
N VAL A 26 -6.07 19.25 4.93
CA VAL A 26 -5.35 20.12 3.98
C VAL A 26 -3.92 20.41 4.45
N GLU A 27 -3.75 20.74 5.73
CA GLU A 27 -2.43 21.01 6.30
C GLU A 27 -1.56 19.75 6.35
N LEU A 28 -2.13 18.61 6.74
CA LEU A 28 -1.43 17.31 6.77
C LEU A 28 -0.90 16.96 5.38
N VAL A 29 -1.73 17.08 4.35
CA VAL A 29 -1.35 16.86 2.95
C VAL A 29 -0.25 17.82 2.52
N ALA A 30 -0.35 19.11 2.83
CA ALA A 30 0.67 20.09 2.47
C ALA A 30 2.04 19.76 3.11
N ARG A 31 2.05 19.30 4.38
CA ARG A 31 3.28 18.88 5.06
C ARG A 31 3.88 17.62 4.43
N LEU A 32 3.06 16.65 4.02
CA LEU A 32 3.51 15.45 3.32
C LEU A 32 4.11 15.78 1.95
N LEU A 33 3.46 16.63 1.15
CA LEU A 33 3.98 17.08 -0.13
C LEU A 33 5.33 17.80 0.00
N ARG A 34 5.53 18.58 1.07
CA ARG A 34 6.83 19.19 1.37
C ARG A 34 7.91 18.13 1.63
N SER A 35 7.57 17.07 2.36
CA SER A 35 8.49 15.93 2.60
C SER A 35 8.86 15.23 1.29
N MET A 36 7.87 14.89 0.46
CA MET A 36 8.09 14.27 -0.86
C MET A 36 8.94 15.14 -1.77
N SER A 37 8.66 16.45 -1.82
CA SER A 37 9.44 17.39 -2.63
C SER A 37 10.92 17.41 -2.21
N THR A 38 11.22 17.15 -0.94
CA THR A 38 12.58 17.19 -0.38
C THR A 38 13.34 15.88 -0.59
N TYR A 39 12.66 14.74 -0.44
CA TYR A 39 13.30 13.42 -0.39
C TYR A 39 12.97 12.52 -1.59
N ASP A 40 11.76 12.62 -2.15
CA ASP A 40 11.33 11.80 -3.29
C ASP A 40 11.76 12.41 -4.63
N CYS A 41 11.49 13.71 -4.81
CA CYS A 41 11.79 14.42 -6.05
C CYS A 41 13.18 15.05 -6.08
N ARG A 42 13.70 15.41 -4.91
CA ARG A 42 15.00 16.09 -4.73
C ARG A 42 15.81 15.36 -3.66
N GLY A 43 17.02 15.84 -3.40
CA GLY A 43 17.87 15.29 -2.35
C GLY A 43 18.23 13.85 -2.62
N LEU A 44 17.65 12.93 -1.84
CA LEU A 44 17.83 11.48 -2.01
C LEU A 44 17.26 10.95 -3.33
N ALA A 45 16.32 11.69 -3.94
CA ALA A 45 15.69 11.34 -5.22
C ALA A 45 15.13 9.91 -5.22
N LEU A 46 14.34 9.57 -4.18
CA LEU A 46 13.79 8.23 -3.99
C LEU A 46 12.87 7.78 -5.13
N ASN A 47 12.30 8.72 -5.91
CA ASN A 47 11.52 8.44 -7.12
C ASN A 47 10.40 7.39 -6.92
N SER A 48 9.74 7.45 -5.77
CA SER A 48 8.69 6.50 -5.37
C SER A 48 7.30 6.95 -5.78
N ILE A 49 7.07 8.25 -6.04
CA ILE A 49 5.75 8.83 -6.33
C ILE A 49 5.79 9.57 -7.68
N PRO A 50 5.65 8.86 -8.81
CA PRO A 50 5.76 9.50 -10.13
C PRO A 50 4.55 10.35 -10.52
N ILE A 51 3.38 10.13 -9.91
CA ILE A 51 2.13 10.81 -10.29
C ILE A 51 1.42 11.28 -9.02
N LEU A 52 1.18 12.59 -8.91
CA LEU A 52 0.33 13.16 -7.87
C LEU A 52 -1.13 13.24 -8.34
N ASN A 53 -2.07 13.05 -7.42
CA ASN A 53 -3.49 13.23 -7.66
C ASN A 53 -3.82 14.73 -7.70
N ASN A 54 -4.27 15.24 -8.84
CA ASN A 54 -4.64 16.65 -8.99
C ASN A 54 -5.83 17.07 -8.10
N THR A 55 -6.63 16.13 -7.61
CA THR A 55 -7.76 16.40 -6.70
C THR A 55 -7.42 16.25 -5.22
N LEU A 56 -6.15 15.99 -4.84
CA LEU A 56 -5.77 15.68 -3.45
C LEU A 56 -6.20 16.76 -2.43
N PHE A 57 -6.11 18.05 -2.80
CA PHE A 57 -6.51 19.14 -1.89
C PHE A 57 -8.03 19.28 -1.79
N GLU A 58 -8.76 18.99 -2.88
CA GLU A 58 -10.23 18.96 -2.85
C GLU A 58 -10.73 17.80 -1.99
N GLN A 59 -10.10 16.63 -2.08
CA GLN A 59 -10.41 15.49 -1.20
C GLN A 59 -10.13 15.82 0.27
N ALA A 60 -8.99 16.45 0.56
CA ALA A 60 -8.64 16.89 1.91
C ALA A 60 -9.63 17.91 2.48
N ALA A 61 -9.98 18.94 1.70
CA ALA A 61 -10.95 19.96 2.11
C ALA A 61 -12.33 19.36 2.40
N LYS A 62 -12.82 18.45 1.54
CA LYS A 62 -14.08 17.73 1.77
C LYS A 62 -14.03 16.89 3.05
N SER A 63 -12.90 16.27 3.37
CA SER A 63 -12.75 15.52 4.62
C SER A 63 -12.77 16.44 5.85
N ASP A 64 -12.19 17.64 5.76
CA ASP A 64 -12.26 18.65 6.82
C ASP A 64 -13.69 19.18 7.01
N GLU A 65 -14.41 19.45 5.92
CA GLU A 65 -15.84 19.85 5.96
C GLU A 65 -16.71 18.77 6.60
N ARG A 66 -16.56 17.51 6.19
CA ARG A 66 -17.29 16.37 6.77
C ARG A 66 -17.06 16.26 8.27
N ARG A 67 -15.81 16.44 8.71
CA ARG A 67 -15.46 16.37 10.14
C ARG A 67 -16.02 17.53 10.96
N ALA A 68 -16.25 18.68 10.33
CA ALA A 68 -16.93 19.80 10.97
C ALA A 68 -18.44 19.57 11.15
N SER A 69 -19.07 18.78 10.26
CA SER A 69 -20.49 18.44 10.36
C SER A 69 -20.79 17.19 11.20
N GLU A 70 -19.90 16.20 11.20
CA GLU A 70 -20.10 14.89 11.85
C GLU A 70 -18.77 14.40 12.44
N VAL A 71 -18.81 13.68 13.56
CA VAL A 71 -17.60 13.09 14.18
C VAL A 71 -17.25 11.77 13.48
N ILE A 72 -16.84 11.86 12.22
CA ILE A 72 -16.38 10.70 11.42
C ILE A 72 -14.85 10.79 11.25
N PRO A 73 -14.10 9.71 11.52
CA PRO A 73 -12.66 9.66 11.29
C PRO A 73 -12.35 9.60 9.78
N THR A 74 -12.19 10.78 9.16
CA THR A 74 -11.85 10.97 7.74
C THR A 74 -10.47 11.64 7.59
N GLY A 75 -9.98 11.84 6.36
CA GLY A 75 -8.85 12.72 6.07
C GLY A 75 -7.47 12.05 6.10
N ILE A 76 -7.43 10.73 6.28
CA ILE A 76 -6.17 9.98 6.35
C ILE A 76 -5.54 9.85 4.95
N PRO A 77 -4.30 10.32 4.74
CA PRO A 77 -3.64 10.32 3.45
C PRO A 77 -3.10 8.93 3.08
N CYS A 78 -3.34 8.51 1.84
CA CYS A 78 -2.88 7.23 1.32
C CYS A 78 -2.28 7.32 -0.08
N MET A 79 -1.61 6.24 -0.48
CA MET A 79 -1.03 6.05 -1.81
C MET A 79 -1.49 4.73 -2.42
N VAL A 80 -1.49 4.62 -3.74
CA VAL A 80 -1.77 3.35 -4.44
C VAL A 80 -0.74 3.06 -5.52
N LYS A 81 -0.42 1.78 -5.74
CA LYS A 81 0.42 1.35 -6.86
C LYS A 81 -0.16 1.79 -8.19
N ASP A 82 0.68 2.12 -9.18
CA ASP A 82 0.24 2.55 -10.51
C ASP A 82 -0.63 1.49 -11.26
N SER A 83 -0.70 0.26 -10.77
CA SER A 83 -1.63 -0.77 -11.24
C SER A 83 -3.08 -0.60 -10.80
N TYR A 84 -3.36 0.23 -9.78
CA TYR A 84 -4.74 0.49 -9.34
C TYR A 84 -5.42 1.48 -10.27
N LYS A 85 -6.69 1.23 -10.64
CA LYS A 85 -7.48 2.22 -11.36
C LYS A 85 -7.93 3.33 -10.40
N VAL A 86 -7.77 4.58 -10.84
CA VAL A 86 -8.24 5.78 -10.13
C VAL A 86 -8.86 6.68 -11.18
N LYS A 87 -10.16 6.89 -11.11
CA LYS A 87 -10.95 7.56 -12.14
C LYS A 87 -10.35 8.92 -12.47
N GLY A 88 -10.14 9.17 -13.76
CA GLY A 88 -9.57 10.43 -14.26
C GLY A 88 -8.04 10.54 -14.18
N MET A 89 -7.35 9.55 -13.59
CA MET A 89 -5.88 9.50 -13.58
C MET A 89 -5.36 8.48 -14.60
N VAL A 90 -4.17 8.73 -15.13
CA VAL A 90 -3.40 7.77 -15.93
C VAL A 90 -3.12 6.51 -15.09
N ALA A 91 -3.33 5.34 -15.70
CA ALA A 91 -2.95 4.04 -15.16
C ALA A 91 -1.98 3.35 -16.14
N ALA A 92 -0.72 3.76 -16.09
CA ALA A 92 0.31 3.28 -17.01
C ALA A 92 0.81 1.87 -16.63
N THR A 93 0.59 1.44 -15.39
CA THR A 93 1.13 0.19 -14.84
C THR A 93 2.65 0.10 -15.01
N GLY A 94 3.34 1.24 -14.93
CA GLY A 94 4.78 1.36 -15.20
C GLY A 94 5.20 1.10 -16.66
N SER A 95 4.27 0.92 -17.59
CA SER A 95 4.54 0.56 -18.99
C SER A 95 4.39 1.77 -19.94
N PRO A 96 5.36 2.01 -20.84
CA PRO A 96 5.23 3.05 -21.87
C PRO A 96 4.02 2.87 -22.79
N ALA A 97 3.56 1.63 -22.99
CA ALA A 97 2.41 1.35 -23.84
C ALA A 97 1.09 1.95 -23.31
N PHE A 98 1.03 2.26 -22.01
CA PHE A 98 -0.16 2.78 -21.34
C PHE A 98 0.04 4.18 -20.75
N GLU A 99 1.07 4.92 -21.19
CA GLU A 99 1.41 6.27 -20.70
C GLU A 99 0.20 7.24 -20.71
N HIS A 100 -0.70 7.08 -21.68
CA HIS A 100 -1.87 7.95 -21.84
C HIS A 100 -3.19 7.25 -21.52
N LEU A 101 -3.16 6.04 -20.95
CA LEU A 101 -4.37 5.29 -20.59
C LEU A 101 -4.99 5.89 -19.33
N VAL A 102 -6.08 6.65 -19.49
CA VAL A 102 -6.82 7.23 -18.36
C VAL A 102 -7.89 6.28 -17.86
N SER A 103 -7.92 6.05 -16.55
CA SER A 103 -8.93 5.18 -15.92
C SER A 103 -10.33 5.81 -15.97
N ASN A 104 -11.32 5.03 -16.39
CA ASN A 104 -12.72 5.43 -16.47
C ASN A 104 -13.50 5.25 -15.15
N GLU A 105 -12.96 4.47 -14.21
CA GLU A 105 -13.56 4.14 -12.92
C GLU A 105 -12.46 3.93 -11.87
N ASP A 106 -12.85 3.93 -10.60
CA ASP A 106 -11.98 3.56 -9.49
C ASP A 106 -11.93 2.03 -9.34
N ALA A 107 -10.76 1.52 -8.95
CA ALA A 107 -10.67 0.16 -8.44
C ALA A 107 -11.50 0.04 -7.14
N PHE A 108 -12.02 -1.15 -6.87
CA PHE A 108 -12.90 -1.40 -5.71
C PHE A 108 -12.32 -0.87 -4.39
N LEU A 109 -11.06 -1.18 -4.08
CA LEU A 109 -10.40 -0.70 -2.85
C LEU A 109 -10.19 0.81 -2.81
N VAL A 110 -9.88 1.42 -3.97
CA VAL A 110 -9.74 2.88 -4.09
C VAL A 110 -11.07 3.55 -3.77
N LYS A 111 -12.17 2.98 -4.27
CA LYS A 111 -13.52 3.45 -3.98
C LYS A 111 -13.85 3.35 -2.48
N LEU A 112 -13.60 2.20 -1.84
CA LEU A 112 -13.84 2.02 -0.40
C LEU A 112 -13.09 3.07 0.45
N ILE A 113 -11.82 3.30 0.14
CA ILE A 113 -11.01 4.28 0.89
C ILE A 113 -11.53 5.70 0.68
N GLN A 114 -11.86 6.10 -0.54
CA GLN A 114 -12.40 7.43 -0.82
C GLN A 114 -13.79 7.63 -0.19
N ASP A 115 -14.65 6.59 -0.23
CA ASP A 115 -15.98 6.63 0.38
C ASP A 115 -15.85 6.79 1.92
N ALA A 116 -14.86 6.14 2.54
CA ALA A 116 -14.49 6.32 3.95
C ALA A 116 -13.83 7.69 4.27
N GLY A 117 -13.62 8.55 3.28
CA GLY A 117 -13.01 9.87 3.44
C GLY A 117 -11.48 9.88 3.48
N GLY A 118 -10.83 8.81 3.04
CA GLY A 118 -9.38 8.79 2.81
C GLY A 118 -8.98 9.78 1.69
N VAL A 119 -7.77 10.33 1.81
CA VAL A 119 -7.24 11.30 0.85
C VAL A 119 -6.16 10.63 0.01
N LEU A 120 -6.47 10.37 -1.26
CA LEU A 120 -5.50 9.76 -2.16
C LEU A 120 -4.50 10.81 -2.65
N ILE A 121 -3.24 10.69 -2.24
CA ILE A 121 -2.19 11.65 -2.59
C ILE A 121 -1.68 11.43 -4.02
N GLY A 122 -1.54 10.19 -4.45
CA GLY A 122 -0.93 9.87 -5.73
C GLY A 122 -0.72 8.39 -5.97
N ARG A 123 0.03 8.10 -7.03
CA ARG A 123 0.40 6.75 -7.44
C ARG A 123 1.88 6.49 -7.18
N THR A 124 2.21 5.24 -6.88
CA THR A 124 3.59 4.83 -6.60
C THR A 124 4.23 4.07 -7.75
N ASN A 125 5.56 4.16 -7.82
CA ASN A 125 6.38 3.61 -8.89
C ASN A 125 6.37 2.07 -8.93
N MET A 126 6.53 1.52 -10.13
CA MET A 126 6.57 0.08 -10.41
C MET A 126 7.22 -0.19 -11.78
N PRO A 127 7.79 -1.40 -12.01
CA PRO A 127 8.20 -1.82 -13.34
C PRO A 127 6.99 -2.03 -14.25
N ALA A 128 7.23 -2.05 -15.57
CA ALA A 128 6.20 -2.28 -16.57
C ALA A 128 5.41 -3.57 -16.29
N MET A 129 4.08 -3.44 -16.27
CA MET A 129 3.12 -4.54 -16.14
C MET A 129 3.22 -5.35 -14.84
N ALA A 130 3.93 -4.83 -13.83
CA ALA A 130 4.33 -5.58 -12.64
C ALA A 130 5.17 -6.84 -12.94
N CYS A 131 5.68 -7.00 -14.16
CA CYS A 131 6.43 -8.17 -14.61
C CYS A 131 7.91 -8.02 -14.27
N GLY A 132 8.24 -8.16 -12.98
CA GLY A 132 9.59 -8.02 -12.46
C GLY A 132 9.63 -7.45 -11.05
N GLY A 133 10.71 -6.72 -10.74
CA GLY A 133 10.88 -6.04 -9.46
C GLY A 133 11.52 -4.66 -9.58
N MET A 134 12.81 -4.62 -9.91
CA MET A 134 13.62 -3.38 -9.89
C MET A 134 14.06 -2.91 -11.28
N GLN A 135 13.52 -3.53 -12.35
CA GLN A 135 13.63 -3.01 -13.70
C GLN A 135 12.96 -1.62 -13.78
N ARG A 136 13.48 -0.75 -14.65
CA ARG A 136 12.93 0.59 -14.84
C ARG A 136 11.72 0.52 -15.76
N GLY A 137 10.59 1.05 -15.31
CA GLY A 137 9.41 1.32 -16.13
C GLY A 137 9.50 2.69 -16.80
N ILE A 138 8.37 3.17 -17.31
CA ILE A 138 8.26 4.53 -17.88
C ILE A 138 8.61 5.63 -16.86
N TRP A 139 8.37 5.37 -15.57
CA TRP A 139 8.67 6.31 -14.49
C TRP A 139 10.03 6.04 -13.81
N GLY A 140 10.90 5.22 -14.41
CA GLY A 140 12.12 4.76 -13.77
C GLY A 140 11.85 3.67 -12.72
N ARG A 141 12.46 3.78 -11.53
CA ARG A 141 12.24 2.90 -10.37
C ARG A 141 12.40 3.68 -9.07
N ALA A 142 11.87 3.16 -7.96
CA ALA A 142 12.12 3.72 -6.64
C ALA A 142 13.48 3.25 -6.06
N GLU A 143 14.14 4.12 -5.30
CA GLU A 143 15.43 3.85 -4.64
C GLU A 143 15.27 3.66 -3.12
N ASN A 144 16.24 2.97 -2.50
CA ASN A 144 16.11 2.50 -1.13
C ASN A 144 16.31 3.65 -0.10
N PRO A 145 15.32 3.93 0.78
CA PRO A 145 15.39 5.02 1.74
C PRO A 145 16.30 4.74 2.95
N TYR A 146 16.81 3.51 3.10
CA TYR A 146 17.69 3.10 4.19
C TYR A 146 19.16 3.08 3.80
N ASN A 147 19.46 2.52 2.63
CA ASN A 147 20.82 2.43 2.13
C ASN A 147 20.83 2.47 0.59
N PRO A 148 21.40 3.52 -0.03
CA PRO A 148 21.42 3.67 -1.48
C PRO A 148 22.28 2.62 -2.20
N ASP A 149 23.14 1.89 -1.49
CA ASP A 149 23.97 0.82 -2.06
C ASP A 149 23.17 -0.47 -2.32
N TYR A 150 21.94 -0.56 -1.79
CA TYR A 150 21.08 -1.74 -1.92
C TYR A 150 19.75 -1.40 -2.60
N LEU A 151 19.18 -2.37 -3.31
CA LEU A 151 17.86 -2.23 -3.91
C LEU A 151 16.76 -2.10 -2.85
N ALA A 152 15.68 -1.40 -3.19
CA ALA A 152 14.52 -1.23 -2.32
C ALA A 152 13.62 -2.49 -2.25
N ALA A 153 13.74 -3.39 -3.22
CA ALA A 153 12.99 -4.64 -3.31
C ALA A 153 13.79 -5.72 -4.03
N ALA A 154 13.31 -6.97 -4.03
CA ALA A 154 13.90 -8.05 -4.81
C ALA A 154 13.87 -7.72 -6.30
N PHE A 155 14.99 -7.95 -7.00
CA PHE A 155 15.15 -7.50 -8.39
C PHE A 155 14.13 -8.14 -9.34
N ALA A 156 13.86 -9.44 -9.19
CA ALA A 156 13.02 -10.21 -10.10
C ALA A 156 11.53 -10.24 -9.72
N SER A 157 11.18 -9.99 -8.46
CA SER A 157 9.79 -10.01 -7.97
C SER A 157 9.61 -9.03 -6.82
N GLY A 158 9.47 -7.76 -7.18
CA GLY A 158 9.51 -6.62 -6.25
C GLY A 158 8.77 -5.42 -6.81
N SER A 159 7.71 -5.68 -7.58
CA SER A 159 7.09 -4.66 -8.43
C SER A 159 6.36 -3.56 -7.66
N SER A 160 6.11 -3.74 -6.36
CA SER A 160 5.55 -2.72 -5.47
C SER A 160 6.63 -1.82 -4.83
N ASN A 161 7.76 -1.62 -5.51
CA ASN A 161 8.91 -0.88 -4.96
C ASN A 161 8.54 0.55 -4.52
N GLY A 162 7.77 1.30 -5.30
CA GLY A 162 7.35 2.65 -4.91
C GLY A 162 6.41 2.65 -3.70
N SER A 163 5.49 1.67 -3.60
CA SER A 163 4.61 1.56 -2.43
C SER A 163 5.42 1.30 -1.16
N ALA A 164 6.42 0.42 -1.21
CA ALA A 164 7.28 0.15 -0.07
C ALA A 164 8.12 1.36 0.34
N VAL A 165 8.75 2.04 -0.63
CA VAL A 165 9.60 3.21 -0.37
C VAL A 165 8.78 4.39 0.18
N SER A 166 7.66 4.72 -0.45
CA SER A 166 6.81 5.85 -0.03
C SER A 166 6.24 5.67 1.37
N THR A 167 5.78 4.46 1.71
CA THR A 167 5.33 4.16 3.08
C THR A 167 6.51 4.19 4.07
N ALA A 168 7.66 3.56 3.74
CA ALA A 168 8.85 3.54 4.61
C ALA A 168 9.45 4.94 4.89
N ALA A 169 9.20 5.90 3.98
CA ALA A 169 9.61 7.29 4.10
C ALA A 169 8.54 8.19 4.74
N SER A 170 7.42 7.63 5.23
CA SER A 170 6.28 8.38 5.80
C SER A 170 5.72 9.44 4.85
N PHE A 171 5.63 9.14 3.55
CA PHE A 171 4.99 10.04 2.57
C PHE A 171 3.46 9.93 2.58
N ALA A 172 2.91 8.88 3.17
CA ALA A 172 1.49 8.76 3.48
C ALA A 172 1.34 7.91 4.74
N ALA A 173 0.13 7.85 5.30
CA ALA A 173 -0.15 6.98 6.45
C ALA A 173 -0.02 5.50 6.06
N PHE A 174 -0.47 5.14 4.86
CA PHE A 174 -0.36 3.80 4.30
C PHE A 174 -0.31 3.81 2.76
N GLY A 175 0.15 2.71 2.18
CA GLY A 175 0.20 2.52 0.73
C GLY A 175 -0.38 1.17 0.30
N LEU A 176 -1.10 1.14 -0.81
CA LEU A 176 -1.55 -0.09 -1.45
C LEU A 176 -0.52 -0.57 -2.47
N GLY A 177 -0.03 -1.79 -2.29
CA GLY A 177 0.73 -2.56 -3.26
C GLY A 177 -0.14 -3.64 -3.91
N GLY A 178 0.46 -4.39 -4.83
CA GLY A 178 -0.16 -5.57 -5.43
C GLY A 178 0.88 -6.66 -5.59
N GLU A 179 0.45 -7.90 -5.37
CA GLU A 179 1.29 -9.09 -5.47
C GLU A 179 0.83 -9.97 -6.64
N THR A 180 1.78 -10.69 -7.21
CA THR A 180 1.54 -11.67 -8.26
C THR A 180 2.55 -12.76 -8.04
N ASP A 181 2.09 -13.98 -7.83
CA ASP A 181 2.97 -15.14 -7.84
C ASP A 181 3.02 -15.71 -9.27
N LEU A 182 4.20 -16.23 -9.64
CA LEU A 182 4.80 -16.36 -10.98
C LEU A 182 3.97 -16.73 -12.24
N PHE A 183 2.66 -16.99 -12.19
CA PHE A 183 1.85 -17.31 -13.37
C PHE A 183 0.36 -16.89 -13.32
N ILE A 184 -0.12 -16.20 -12.27
CA ILE A 184 -1.56 -15.88 -12.14
C ILE A 184 -1.77 -14.42 -11.75
N GLN A 185 -2.44 -13.63 -12.60
CA GLN A 185 -3.02 -12.33 -12.23
C GLN A 185 -4.16 -12.55 -11.23
N SER A 186 -3.83 -12.78 -9.96
CA SER A 186 -4.79 -12.66 -8.88
C SER A 186 -4.81 -11.19 -8.42
N ARG A 187 -5.99 -10.68 -8.05
CA ARG A 187 -6.13 -9.38 -7.36
C ARG A 187 -5.56 -9.49 -5.94
N GLN A 188 -4.30 -9.88 -5.79
CA GLN A 188 -3.65 -9.99 -4.50
C GLN A 188 -3.23 -8.61 -4.03
N LEU A 189 -3.89 -8.18 -2.97
CA LEU A 189 -3.60 -6.98 -2.23
C LEU A 189 -2.37 -7.23 -1.34
N ALA A 190 -1.34 -6.42 -1.50
CA ALA A 190 -0.32 -6.25 -0.47
C ALA A 190 -0.50 -4.86 0.11
N VAL A 191 -1.07 -4.72 1.31
CA VAL A 191 -1.01 -3.44 2.02
C VAL A 191 0.40 -3.31 2.55
N VAL A 192 1.09 -2.22 2.19
CA VAL A 192 2.38 -1.90 2.80
C VAL A 192 2.12 -0.86 3.87
N SER A 193 2.09 -1.30 5.13
CA SER A 193 2.24 -0.42 6.30
C SER A 193 3.73 -0.18 6.57
N ASN A 194 4.04 0.91 7.25
CA ASN A 194 5.39 1.47 7.33
C ASN A 194 6.37 0.50 8.03
N MET A 195 7.09 -0.34 7.28
CA MET A 195 8.00 -1.36 7.84
C MET A 195 9.39 -0.79 8.20
N ARG A 196 9.45 0.29 9.00
CA ARG A 196 10.69 0.65 9.73
C ARG A 196 11.01 -0.31 10.87
N ARG A 197 12.29 -0.71 10.95
CA ARG A 197 12.88 -1.57 11.99
C ARG A 197 13.22 -0.78 13.27
N THR A 198 12.29 0.03 13.77
CA THR A 198 12.38 0.72 15.06
C THR A 198 11.30 0.21 16.00
N SER A 199 11.42 0.47 17.31
CA SER A 199 10.68 -0.09 18.46
C SER A 199 9.14 0.05 18.47
N THR A 200 8.50 0.30 17.33
CA THR A 200 7.07 0.60 17.14
C THR A 200 6.34 -0.47 16.30
N SER A 201 6.76 -1.74 16.38
CA SER A 201 6.11 -2.84 15.63
C SER A 201 4.62 -3.01 15.97
N TYR A 202 4.20 -2.70 17.20
CA TYR A 202 2.82 -2.82 17.66
C TYR A 202 1.86 -1.83 16.98
N GLN A 203 2.27 -0.56 16.82
CA GLN A 203 1.46 0.49 16.18
C GLN A 203 1.11 0.16 14.71
N LYS A 204 1.97 -0.61 14.04
CA LYS A 204 1.83 -0.98 12.62
C LYS A 204 0.81 -2.10 12.40
N HIS A 205 0.60 -2.92 13.43
CA HIS A 205 -0.44 -3.94 13.43
C HIS A 205 -1.83 -3.28 13.62
N GLU A 206 -1.95 -2.35 14.55
CA GLU A 206 -3.20 -1.60 14.81
C GLU A 206 -3.66 -0.79 13.58
N ASP A 207 -2.73 -0.17 12.85
CA ASP A 207 -3.02 0.52 11.59
C ASP A 207 -3.57 -0.44 10.52
N MET A 208 -3.01 -1.66 10.46
CA MET A 208 -3.49 -2.70 9.54
C MET A 208 -4.89 -3.17 9.90
N LEU A 209 -5.19 -3.39 11.19
CA LEU A 209 -6.53 -3.76 11.64
C LEU A 209 -7.54 -2.63 11.34
N THR A 210 -7.16 -1.37 11.58
CA THR A 210 -7.97 -0.19 11.23
C THR A 210 -8.28 -0.17 9.74
N LEU A 211 -7.29 -0.44 8.89
CA LEU A 211 -7.50 -0.44 7.45
C LEU A 211 -8.38 -1.60 7.01
N LEU A 212 -8.23 -2.80 7.60
CA LEU A 212 -9.05 -3.97 7.28
C LEU A 212 -10.54 -3.76 7.56
N ASP A 213 -10.89 -2.96 8.57
CA ASP A 213 -12.29 -2.57 8.81
C ASP A 213 -12.92 -1.84 7.62
N VAL A 214 -12.10 -1.11 6.85
CA VAL A 214 -12.54 -0.40 5.65
C VAL A 214 -12.46 -1.28 4.40
N ILE A 215 -11.31 -1.95 4.19
CA ILE A 215 -10.99 -2.54 2.89
C ILE A 215 -11.33 -4.01 2.75
N ALA A 216 -11.46 -4.75 3.86
CA ALA A 216 -12.05 -6.07 3.80
C ALA A 216 -13.55 -5.83 3.59
N ALA A 217 -14.03 -5.94 2.37
CA ALA A 217 -15.45 -5.78 2.05
C ALA A 217 -15.83 -6.72 0.91
N PRO A 218 -17.07 -7.23 0.89
CA PRO A 218 -17.55 -8.03 -0.23
C PRO A 218 -17.60 -7.17 -1.50
N ASP A 219 -16.87 -7.58 -2.53
CA ASP A 219 -16.98 -7.00 -3.86
C ASP A 219 -18.12 -7.73 -4.61
N PRO A 220 -19.27 -7.08 -4.89
CA PRO A 220 -20.37 -7.73 -5.58
C PRO A 220 -20.07 -7.98 -7.06
N VAL A 221 -19.00 -7.38 -7.60
CA VAL A 221 -18.62 -7.50 -9.00
C VAL A 221 -17.50 -8.53 -9.13
N ALA A 222 -17.83 -9.71 -9.63
CA ALA A 222 -16.82 -10.72 -9.96
C ALA A 222 -16.07 -10.42 -11.28
N LYS A 223 -16.50 -9.43 -12.06
CA LYS A 223 -15.95 -9.15 -13.39
C LYS A 223 -14.43 -8.89 -13.35
N GLY A 224 -13.65 -9.64 -14.14
CA GLY A 224 -12.20 -9.60 -14.18
C GLY A 224 -11.52 -10.30 -13.00
N ASP A 225 -12.25 -11.10 -12.23
CA ASP A 225 -11.73 -11.97 -11.18
C ASP A 225 -11.90 -13.42 -11.60
N LEU A 226 -10.84 -14.00 -12.20
CA LEU A 226 -10.85 -15.36 -12.73
C LEU A 226 -11.36 -16.39 -11.70
N TRP A 227 -11.03 -16.19 -10.42
CA TRP A 227 -11.38 -17.12 -9.35
C TRP A 227 -12.87 -17.06 -8.98
N ARG A 228 -13.46 -15.86 -8.98
CA ARG A 228 -14.89 -15.68 -8.68
C ARG A 228 -15.80 -15.84 -9.90
N GLU A 229 -15.28 -15.68 -11.11
CA GLU A 229 -16.05 -15.89 -12.35
C GLU A 229 -16.18 -17.36 -12.75
N GLN A 230 -15.21 -18.20 -12.38
CA GLN A 230 -15.27 -19.62 -12.75
C GLN A 230 -16.46 -20.31 -12.06
N SER A 231 -17.04 -21.30 -12.74
CA SER A 231 -18.22 -22.06 -12.30
C SER A 231 -17.90 -23.49 -11.87
N SER A 232 -16.64 -23.90 -11.92
CA SER A 232 -16.19 -25.28 -11.68
C SER A 232 -16.03 -25.61 -10.19
N VAL A 233 -15.68 -24.61 -9.39
CA VAL A 233 -15.43 -24.74 -7.95
C VAL A 233 -16.37 -23.81 -7.21
N GLN A 234 -17.21 -24.38 -6.34
CA GLN A 234 -18.02 -23.59 -5.44
C GLN A 234 -17.12 -22.97 -4.37
N LEU A 235 -16.98 -21.66 -4.42
CA LEU A 235 -16.16 -20.95 -3.45
C LEU A 235 -16.90 -20.81 -2.10
N PRO A 236 -16.21 -21.04 -0.97
CA PRO A 236 -16.77 -20.70 0.33
C PRO A 236 -16.98 -19.18 0.42
N GLN A 237 -17.95 -18.76 1.22
CA GLN A 237 -18.09 -17.34 1.55
C GLN A 237 -16.81 -16.90 2.31
N PRO A 238 -16.07 -15.88 1.84
CA PRO A 238 -14.73 -15.57 2.37
C PRO A 238 -14.72 -15.06 3.83
N TRP A 239 -15.89 -14.94 4.47
CA TRP A 239 -16.08 -14.13 5.68
C TRP A 239 -17.05 -14.76 6.69
N GLY A 240 -17.26 -16.08 6.66
CA GLY A 240 -18.26 -16.76 7.51
C GLY A 240 -18.18 -16.39 9.01
N ASP A 241 -16.96 -16.17 9.51
CA ASP A 241 -16.66 -15.82 10.91
C ASP A 241 -15.97 -14.45 11.05
N ARG A 242 -16.26 -13.49 10.15
CA ARG A 242 -15.65 -12.15 10.22
C ARG A 242 -16.07 -11.43 11.51
N PRO A 243 -15.14 -10.84 12.28
CA PRO A 243 -15.48 -10.04 13.46
C PRO A 243 -16.19 -8.73 13.07
N ALA A 244 -16.84 -8.11 14.05
CA ALA A 244 -17.47 -6.80 13.87
C ALA A 244 -16.43 -5.71 13.57
N SER A 245 -15.26 -5.79 14.23
CA SER A 245 -14.06 -5.03 13.88
C SER A 245 -12.84 -5.95 13.91
N PHE A 246 -11.92 -5.77 12.97
CA PHE A 246 -10.62 -6.43 12.98
C PHE A 246 -9.78 -6.01 14.20
N GLN A 247 -10.08 -4.87 14.85
CA GLN A 247 -9.44 -4.48 16.11
C GLN A 247 -9.68 -5.49 17.24
N ASP A 248 -10.78 -6.25 17.18
CA ASP A 248 -11.07 -7.32 18.15
C ASP A 248 -10.02 -8.45 18.10
N LEU A 249 -9.19 -8.49 17.06
CA LEU A 249 -8.11 -9.46 16.88
C LEU A 249 -6.76 -9.03 17.48
N ALA A 250 -6.65 -7.82 18.05
CA ALA A 250 -5.39 -7.24 18.54
C ALA A 250 -4.79 -7.93 19.79
N SER A 251 -5.33 -9.07 20.24
CA SER A 251 -4.91 -9.74 21.47
C SER A 251 -3.46 -10.26 21.40
N SER A 252 -2.67 -9.91 22.43
CA SER A 252 -1.28 -10.34 22.61
C SER A 252 -1.10 -11.83 22.89
N ASP A 253 -2.17 -12.53 23.31
CA ASP A 253 -2.12 -13.95 23.71
C ASP A 253 -2.54 -14.89 22.58
N SER A 254 -2.83 -14.36 21.39
CA SER A 254 -3.36 -15.10 20.24
C SER A 254 -2.47 -16.24 19.74
N LEU A 255 -1.17 -16.23 20.09
CA LEU A 255 -0.22 -17.27 19.70
C LEU A 255 0.03 -18.33 20.78
N SER A 256 -0.53 -18.16 21.99
CA SER A 256 -0.30 -19.08 23.10
C SER A 256 -0.83 -20.48 22.78
N GLY A 257 0.01 -21.50 22.93
CA GLY A 257 -0.33 -22.90 22.62
C GLY A 257 -0.31 -23.26 21.13
N LEU A 258 -0.07 -22.30 20.22
CA LEU A 258 0.08 -22.60 18.79
C LEU A 258 1.47 -23.17 18.49
N ARG A 259 1.53 -24.03 17.47
CA ARG A 259 2.77 -24.58 16.92
C ARG A 259 3.00 -24.01 15.53
N ILE A 260 4.00 -23.14 15.40
CA ILE A 260 4.38 -22.53 14.12
C ILE A 260 5.58 -23.26 13.56
N ALA A 261 5.46 -23.81 12.35
CA ALA A 261 6.57 -24.44 11.65
C ALA A 261 7.33 -23.40 10.81
N VAL A 262 8.65 -23.38 10.92
CA VAL A 262 9.53 -22.54 10.09
C VAL A 262 10.39 -23.46 9.24
N PRO A 263 10.28 -23.43 7.89
CA PRO A 263 11.12 -24.25 7.03
C PRO A 263 12.60 -23.91 7.20
N GLU A 264 13.42 -24.91 7.52
CA GLU A 264 14.85 -24.74 7.83
C GLU A 264 15.63 -24.07 6.70
N ILE A 265 15.20 -24.26 5.45
CA ILE A 265 15.80 -23.67 4.25
C ILE A 265 15.87 -22.13 4.32
N PHE A 266 14.94 -21.49 5.04
CA PHE A 266 14.92 -20.04 5.22
C PHE A 266 15.76 -19.59 6.43
N LEU A 267 16.25 -20.52 7.24
CA LEU A 267 17.12 -20.30 8.40
C LEU A 267 18.58 -20.68 8.11
N GLY A 268 18.92 -20.95 6.84
CA GLY A 268 20.25 -21.41 6.43
C GLY A 268 20.46 -22.93 6.58
N GLY A 269 19.38 -23.70 6.79
CA GLY A 269 19.39 -25.15 6.76
C GLY A 269 19.59 -25.71 5.34
N PRO A 270 19.74 -27.04 5.22
CA PRO A 270 20.02 -27.69 3.93
C PRO A 270 18.84 -27.54 2.97
N VAL A 271 19.15 -27.39 1.69
CA VAL A 271 18.15 -27.44 0.61
C VAL A 271 17.46 -28.82 0.65
N PRO A 272 16.12 -28.92 0.54
CA PRO A 272 15.43 -30.19 0.65
C PRO A 272 15.83 -31.11 -0.49
N GLU A 273 15.91 -32.41 -0.20
CA GLU A 273 16.24 -33.42 -1.19
C GLU A 273 15.26 -33.34 -2.39
N GLY A 274 15.80 -33.28 -3.60
CA GLY A 274 15.01 -33.16 -4.84
C GLY A 274 14.65 -31.74 -5.29
N ALA A 275 15.00 -30.69 -4.51
CA ALA A 275 14.80 -29.32 -4.95
C ALA A 275 15.78 -28.94 -6.08
N LYS A 276 15.28 -28.23 -7.10
CA LYS A 276 16.10 -27.72 -8.21
C LYS A 276 16.68 -26.35 -7.83
N PRO A 277 17.98 -26.11 -8.02
CA PRO A 277 18.55 -24.78 -7.83
C PRO A 277 17.84 -23.75 -8.72
N VAL A 278 17.45 -22.62 -8.14
CA VAL A 278 16.92 -21.50 -8.91
C VAL A 278 18.10 -20.77 -9.55
N HIS A 279 18.12 -20.72 -10.88
CA HIS A 279 19.13 -19.99 -11.64
C HIS A 279 18.53 -18.67 -12.14
N THR A 280 19.15 -17.54 -11.79
CA THR A 280 18.81 -16.25 -12.41
C THR A 280 19.60 -16.13 -13.71
N SER A 281 18.90 -16.00 -14.84
CA SER A 281 19.56 -15.83 -16.15
C SER A 281 20.49 -14.60 -16.14
N GLN A 282 21.65 -14.69 -16.78
CA GLN A 282 22.53 -13.52 -16.99
C GLN A 282 21.86 -12.40 -17.78
N ALA A 283 20.80 -12.69 -18.53
CA ALA A 283 20.00 -11.66 -19.19
C ALA A 283 19.09 -10.87 -18.22
N VAL A 284 18.92 -11.34 -16.98
CA VAL A 284 18.11 -10.71 -15.93
C VAL A 284 18.98 -9.94 -14.94
N ILE A 285 20.29 -10.20 -14.87
CA ILE A 285 21.26 -9.47 -14.03
C ILE A 285 21.76 -8.25 -14.80
#